data_AF-A0A1J4WCZ4-F1
#
_entry.id   AF-A0A1J4WCZ4-F1
#
_cell.length_a   1.000
_cell.length_b   1.000
_cell.length_c   1.000
_cell.angle_alpha   90.00
_cell.angle_beta   90.00
_cell.angle_gamma   90.00
#
_symmetry.space_group_name_H-M   'P 1'
#
loop_
_entity.id
_entity.type
_entity.pdbx_description
1 polymer ?
#
loop_
_entity_poly.entity_id
_entity_poly.type
_entity_poly.pdbx_seq_one_letter_code
_entity_poly.pdbx_strand_id
1 'polypeptide(L)'
;MNSKIIPIFIALILIIGGGAFFGGMKYQQSKRNFQNFSEEQRQQLFQGNTGRNLQREVGGGVGSSFLSGEVISKDEQSVTLKTPNGGSKIIFFSDSTEIVKSVDGASSDLEAGKTISVSGTTNQDGSLTAKSIQVRY
;
A
#
# COMPACT_ATOMS: atom_id res chain seq x y z
N MET A 1 13.09 -0.56 51.13
CA MET A 1 11.67 -0.62 50.69
C MET A 1 10.81 -1.00 51.89
N ASN A 2 9.79 -0.22 52.24
CA ASN A 2 8.96 -0.52 53.40
C ASN A 2 8.16 -1.81 53.15
N SER A 3 8.17 -2.73 54.11
CA SER A 3 7.45 -4.02 54.03
C SER A 3 5.94 -3.88 53.82
N LYS A 4 5.38 -2.69 54.09
CA LYS A 4 3.97 -2.34 53.85
C LYS A 4 3.65 -1.94 52.40
N ILE A 5 4.64 -1.60 51.59
CA ILE A 5 4.46 -1.15 50.20
C ILE A 5 4.29 -2.34 49.26
N ILE A 6 4.98 -3.45 49.53
CA ILE A 6 4.97 -4.67 48.72
C ILE A 6 3.55 -5.26 48.55
N PRO A 7 2.73 -5.46 49.60
CA PRO A 7 1.38 -6.02 49.42
C PRO A 7 0.43 -5.09 48.67
N ILE A 8 0.56 -3.77 48.85
CA ILE A 8 -0.24 -2.76 48.12
C ILE A 8 0.06 -2.82 46.64
N PHE A 9 1.33 -2.97 46.28
CA PHE A 9 1.77 -3.06 44.89
C PHE A 9 1.24 -4.32 44.20
N ILE A 10 1.25 -5.46 44.90
CA ILE A 10 0.71 -6.73 44.39
C ILE A 10 -0.81 -6.64 44.17
N ALA A 11 -1.55 -6.05 45.12
CA ALA A 11 -2.99 -5.86 44.97
C ALA A 11 -3.32 -4.97 43.76
N LEU A 12 -2.53 -3.92 43.52
CA LEU A 12 -2.73 -3.01 42.39
C LEU A 12 -2.51 -3.71 41.03
N ILE A 13 -1.48 -4.56 40.93
CA ILE A 13 -1.19 -5.34 39.71
C ILE A 13 -2.31 -6.35 39.41
N LEU A 14 -2.86 -7.00 40.43
CA LEU A 14 -3.96 -7.96 40.24
C LEU A 14 -5.24 -7.29 39.75
N ILE A 15 -5.55 -6.09 40.24
CA ILE A 15 -6.73 -5.31 39.80
C ILE A 15 -6.55 -4.86 38.34
N ILE A 16 -5.38 -4.32 37.99
CA ILE A 16 -5.11 -3.83 36.63
C ILE A 16 -5.06 -5.00 35.63
N GLY A 17 -4.39 -6.10 36.00
CA GLY A 17 -4.30 -7.31 35.17
C GLY A 17 -5.66 -7.95 34.92
N GLY A 18 -6.49 -8.08 35.96
CA GLY A 18 -7.84 -8.63 35.85
C GLY A 18 -8.76 -7.76 34.98
N GLY A 19 -8.71 -6.44 35.15
CA GLY A 19 -9.50 -5.49 34.36
C GLY A 19 -9.12 -5.48 32.87
N ALA A 20 -7.82 -5.49 32.56
CA ALA A 20 -7.32 -5.51 31.19
C ALA A 20 -7.68 -6.82 30.46
N PHE A 21 -7.57 -7.97 31.15
CA PHE A 21 -7.92 -9.27 30.58
C PHE A 21 -9.42 -9.38 30.28
N PHE A 22 -10.29 -8.97 31.22
CA PHE A 22 -11.73 -9.04 31.04
C PHE A 22 -12.25 -8.04 29.99
N GLY A 23 -11.69 -6.82 29.97
CA GLY A 23 -12.00 -5.81 28.95
C GLY A 23 -11.57 -6.24 27.54
N GLY A 24 -10.38 -6.84 27.42
CA GLY A 24 -9.87 -7.38 26.15
C GLY A 24 -10.73 -8.51 25.59
N MET A 25 -11.14 -9.47 26.42
CA MET A 25 -12.00 -10.57 25.99
C MET A 25 -13.38 -10.10 25.51
N LYS A 26 -14.02 -9.16 26.22
CA LYS A 26 -15.30 -8.56 25.82
C LYS A 26 -15.20 -7.80 24.49
N TYR A 27 -14.10 -7.07 24.27
CA TYR A 27 -13.86 -6.32 23.03
C TYR A 27 -13.59 -7.25 21.83
N GLN A 28 -12.98 -8.40 22.05
CA GLN A 28 -12.80 -9.41 21.00
C GLN A 28 -14.13 -10.10 20.63
N GLN A 29 -15.03 -10.28 21.61
CA GLN A 29 -16.33 -10.89 21.39
C GLN A 29 -17.26 -10.00 20.54
N SER A 30 -17.15 -8.67 20.64
CA SER A 30 -17.94 -7.74 19.81
C SER A 30 -17.45 -7.63 18.35
N LYS A 31 -16.23 -8.10 18.04
CA LYS A 31 -15.68 -8.12 16.67
C LYS A 31 -15.90 -9.43 15.91
N ARG A 32 -16.52 -10.45 16.53
CA ARG A 32 -16.65 -11.82 15.98
C ARG A 32 -18.00 -12.14 15.33
N ASN A 33 -18.70 -11.15 14.77
CA ASN A 33 -20.03 -11.37 14.18
C ASN A 33 -20.06 -11.92 12.74
N PHE A 34 -18.94 -12.42 12.20
CA PHE A 34 -18.90 -13.06 10.87
C PHE A 34 -19.16 -14.58 10.90
N GLN A 35 -19.39 -15.16 12.07
CA GLN A 35 -19.49 -16.62 12.22
C GLN A 35 -20.90 -17.20 11.95
N ASN A 36 -21.91 -16.37 11.69
CA ASN A 36 -23.31 -16.82 11.60
C ASN A 36 -23.96 -16.66 10.21
N PHE A 37 -23.18 -16.50 9.14
CA PHE A 37 -23.76 -16.50 7.78
C PHE A 37 -24.00 -17.93 7.30
N SER A 38 -25.22 -18.22 6.84
CA SER A 38 -25.55 -19.48 6.18
C SER A 38 -24.80 -19.62 4.85
N GLU A 39 -24.59 -20.86 4.40
CA GLU A 39 -23.88 -21.17 3.16
C GLU A 39 -24.53 -20.50 1.93
N GLU A 40 -25.86 -20.35 1.95
CA GLU A 40 -26.65 -19.70 0.90
C GLU A 40 -26.41 -18.18 0.83
N GLN A 41 -26.29 -17.50 1.97
CA GLN A 41 -25.96 -16.06 2.02
C GLN A 41 -24.53 -15.79 1.58
N ARG A 42 -23.59 -16.72 1.84
CA ARG A 42 -22.21 -16.63 1.35
C ARG A 42 -22.14 -16.73 -0.17
N GLN A 43 -22.93 -17.60 -0.80
CA GLN A 43 -22.94 -17.74 -2.25
C GLN A 43 -23.53 -16.50 -2.96
N GLN A 44 -24.52 -15.83 -2.37
CA GLN A 44 -25.07 -14.59 -2.92
C GLN A 44 -24.09 -13.39 -2.81
N LEU A 45 -23.31 -13.30 -1.74
CA LEU A 45 -22.23 -12.31 -1.61
C LEU A 45 -21.11 -12.53 -2.64
N PHE A 46 -20.78 -13.79 -2.93
CA PHE A 46 -19.79 -14.18 -3.95
C PHE A 46 -20.30 -14.13 -5.39
N GLN A 47 -21.60 -14.09 -5.66
CA GLN A 47 -22.13 -13.91 -7.02
C GLN A 47 -22.54 -12.47 -7.33
N GLY A 48 -22.95 -11.69 -6.32
CA GLY A 48 -23.44 -10.32 -6.51
C GLY A 48 -22.36 -9.24 -6.64
N ASN A 49 -21.11 -9.51 -6.26
CA ASN A 49 -20.06 -8.49 -6.20
C ASN A 49 -18.72 -8.87 -6.88
N THR A 50 -18.68 -10.03 -7.52
CA THR A 50 -17.45 -10.64 -8.09
C THR A 50 -17.21 -10.23 -9.56
N GLY A 51 -18.04 -9.36 -10.14
CA GLY A 51 -17.89 -8.92 -11.54
C GLY A 51 -17.28 -7.53 -11.74
N ARG A 52 -17.17 -6.70 -10.70
CA ARG A 52 -16.78 -5.28 -10.85
C ARG A 52 -15.75 -4.74 -9.86
N ASN A 53 -15.35 -5.51 -8.84
CA ASN A 53 -14.35 -5.08 -7.85
C ASN A 53 -13.09 -5.97 -7.81
N LEU A 54 -13.05 -7.07 -8.57
CA LEU A 54 -11.85 -7.93 -8.69
C LEU A 54 -10.70 -7.32 -9.51
N GLN A 55 -10.87 -6.12 -10.09
CA GLN A 55 -9.77 -5.37 -10.68
C GLN A 55 -9.14 -4.34 -9.73
N ARG A 56 -9.64 -4.23 -8.48
CA ARG A 56 -9.02 -3.40 -7.43
C ARG A 56 -8.49 -4.18 -6.24
N GLU A 57 -8.75 -5.48 -6.16
CA GLU A 57 -8.38 -6.33 -5.02
C GLU A 57 -7.61 -7.60 -5.45
N VAL A 58 -6.80 -7.50 -6.50
CA VAL A 58 -5.64 -8.41 -6.73
C VAL A 58 -4.36 -7.57 -6.62
N GLY A 59 -4.33 -6.73 -5.59
CA GLY A 59 -3.22 -5.88 -5.18
C GLY A 59 -3.08 -5.83 -3.66
N GLY A 60 -3.59 -6.85 -2.95
CA GLY A 60 -3.44 -7.04 -1.51
C GLY A 60 -2.03 -7.49 -1.11
N GLY A 61 -1.02 -6.83 -1.67
CA GLY A 61 0.34 -6.90 -1.18
C GLY A 61 0.52 -5.88 -0.06
N VAL A 62 1.02 -6.34 1.08
CA VAL A 62 1.50 -5.52 2.18
C VAL A 62 2.31 -4.31 1.66
N GLY A 63 1.84 -3.10 1.91
CA GLY A 63 2.72 -1.92 1.99
C GLY A 63 3.09 -1.15 0.72
N SER A 64 2.49 -1.38 -0.45
CA SER A 64 2.77 -0.52 -1.63
C SER A 64 1.98 0.79 -1.58
N SER A 65 2.34 1.69 -0.68
CA SER A 65 1.86 3.08 -0.73
C SER A 65 2.64 3.83 -1.80
N PHE A 66 1.98 4.20 -2.91
CA PHE A 66 2.58 5.07 -3.92
C PHE A 66 2.61 6.50 -3.38
N LEU A 67 3.80 7.05 -3.19
CA LEU A 67 4.00 8.41 -2.71
C LEU A 67 4.64 9.25 -3.82
N SER A 68 4.01 10.37 -4.15
CA SER A 68 4.52 11.35 -5.10
C SER A 68 4.63 12.73 -4.43
N GLY A 69 5.58 13.53 -4.91
CA GLY A 69 5.85 14.84 -4.34
C GLY A 69 7.16 15.44 -4.86
N GLU A 70 7.57 16.53 -4.23
CA GLU A 70 8.79 17.26 -4.55
C GLU A 70 9.88 16.93 -3.53
N VAL A 71 11.09 16.61 -3.99
CA VAL A 71 12.23 16.39 -3.07
C VAL A 71 12.71 17.75 -2.56
N ILE A 72 12.58 17.99 -1.25
CA ILE A 72 12.97 19.25 -0.60
C ILE A 72 14.28 19.14 0.18
N SER A 73 14.73 17.93 0.49
CA SER A 73 16.08 17.68 1.01
C SER A 73 16.50 16.23 0.74
N LYS A 74 17.82 15.98 0.79
CA LYS A 74 18.43 14.66 0.60
C LYS A 74 19.64 14.51 1.51
N ASP A 75 19.81 13.30 2.04
CA ASP A 75 21.05 12.81 2.65
C ASP A 75 21.56 11.54 1.93
N GLU A 76 22.51 10.81 2.53
CA GLU A 76 23.11 9.62 1.92
C GLU A 76 22.13 8.44 1.74
N GLN A 77 21.15 8.29 2.63
CA GLN A 77 20.24 7.14 2.67
C GLN A 77 18.76 7.52 2.76
N SER A 78 18.45 8.82 2.64
CA SER A 78 17.09 9.34 2.75
C SER A 78 16.84 10.58 1.90
N VAL A 79 15.57 10.76 1.52
CA VAL A 79 15.05 11.99 0.90
C VAL A 79 13.84 12.48 1.68
N THR A 80 13.73 13.79 1.87
CA THR A 80 12.49 14.39 2.37
C THR A 80 11.65 14.87 1.21
N LEU A 81 10.43 14.35 1.12
CA LEU A 81 9.45 14.67 0.10
C LEU A 81 8.38 15.60 0.67
N LYS A 82 8.14 16.73 0.02
CA LYS A 82 6.96 17.54 0.23
C LYS A 82 5.79 16.90 -0.51
N THR A 83 4.74 16.57 0.22
CA THR A 83 3.56 15.91 -0.33
C THR A 83 2.55 16.95 -0.87
N PRO A 84 1.74 16.62 -1.89
CA PRO A 84 0.78 17.57 -2.49
C PRO A 84 -0.24 18.17 -1.51
N ASN A 85 -0.50 17.50 -0.39
CA ASN A 85 -1.38 17.96 0.69
C ASN A 85 -0.69 18.91 1.69
N GLY A 86 0.53 19.37 1.41
CA GLY A 86 1.26 20.36 2.22
C GLY A 86 2.07 19.79 3.39
N GLY A 87 2.08 18.46 3.58
CA GLY A 87 2.94 17.79 4.54
C GLY A 87 4.34 17.46 3.99
N SER A 88 5.14 16.80 4.82
CA SER A 88 6.41 16.21 4.40
C SER A 88 6.55 14.77 4.93
N LYS A 89 7.31 13.96 4.20
CA LYS A 89 7.66 12.58 4.58
C LYS A 89 9.13 12.33 4.30
N ILE A 90 9.78 11.53 5.14
CA ILE A 90 11.15 11.06 4.93
C ILE A 90 11.07 9.65 4.32
N ILE A 91 11.79 9.43 3.23
CA ILE A 91 11.85 8.18 2.48
C ILE A 91 13.27 7.67 2.58
N PHE A 92 13.45 6.48 3.15
CA PHE A 92 14.75 5.82 3.20
C PHE A 92 14.97 4.98 1.94
N PHE A 93 16.20 4.96 1.43
CA PHE A 93 16.62 4.15 0.30
C PHE A 93 18.00 3.54 0.59
N SER A 94 18.35 2.54 -0.21
CA SER A 94 19.60 1.78 -0.14
C SER A 94 20.14 1.54 -1.55
N ASP A 95 21.34 0.96 -1.64
CA ASP A 95 21.96 0.58 -2.93
C ASP A 95 21.14 -0.45 -3.72
N SER A 96 20.27 -1.22 -3.05
CA SER A 96 19.34 -2.14 -3.70
C SER A 96 18.06 -1.47 -4.19
N THR A 97 17.89 -0.17 -3.96
CA THR A 97 16.71 0.59 -4.43
C THR A 97 16.87 0.92 -5.90
N GLU A 98 15.99 0.42 -6.75
CA GLU A 98 15.99 0.76 -8.17
C GLU A 98 15.49 2.20 -8.37
N ILE A 99 16.35 3.05 -8.93
CA ILE A 99 16.01 4.45 -9.25
C ILE A 99 15.87 4.57 -10.75
N VAL A 100 14.62 4.71 -11.18
CA VAL A 100 14.27 4.88 -12.59
C VAL A 100 14.09 6.36 -12.90
N LYS A 101 14.78 6.84 -13.93
CA LYS A 101 14.63 8.21 -14.45
C LYS A 101 14.16 8.16 -15.89
N SER A 102 13.08 8.87 -16.18
CA SER A 102 12.69 9.16 -17.56
C SER A 102 13.49 10.36 -18.07
N VAL A 103 13.98 10.25 -19.30
CA VAL A 103 14.62 11.34 -20.04
C VAL A 103 13.85 11.55 -21.33
N ASP A 104 13.93 12.76 -21.89
CA ASP A 104 13.34 13.04 -23.19
C ASP A 104 14.03 12.19 -24.25
N GLY A 105 13.23 11.46 -25.04
CA GLY A 105 13.73 10.63 -26.13
C GLY A 105 13.77 11.38 -27.45
N ALA A 106 14.70 11.00 -28.32
CA ALA A 106 14.79 11.44 -29.70
C ALA A 106 14.27 10.35 -30.66
N SER A 107 13.91 10.73 -31.88
CA SER A 107 13.53 9.77 -32.92
C SER A 107 14.67 8.79 -33.25
N SER A 108 15.92 9.22 -33.08
CA SER A 108 17.12 8.39 -33.22
C SER A 108 17.17 7.25 -32.20
N ASP A 109 16.46 7.35 -31.07
CA ASP A 109 16.44 6.28 -30.07
C ASP A 109 15.57 5.09 -30.50
N LEU A 110 14.74 5.27 -31.54
CA LEU A 110 13.86 4.24 -32.10
C LEU A 110 14.60 3.33 -33.08
N GLU A 111 15.53 2.55 -32.54
CA GLU A 111 16.36 1.62 -33.31
C GLU A 111 15.75 0.22 -33.35
N ALA A 112 16.04 -0.54 -34.41
CA ALA A 112 15.60 -1.91 -34.54
C ALA A 112 16.15 -2.78 -33.39
N GLY A 113 15.30 -3.63 -32.81
CA GLY A 113 15.65 -4.50 -31.69
C GLY A 113 15.42 -3.90 -30.31
N LYS A 114 15.15 -2.59 -30.19
CA LYS A 114 14.74 -1.99 -28.91
C LYS A 114 13.29 -2.31 -28.57
N THR A 115 13.03 -2.48 -27.28
CA THR A 115 11.66 -2.64 -26.79
C THR A 115 11.01 -1.27 -26.61
N ILE A 116 9.85 -1.06 -27.20
CA ILE A 116 9.10 0.18 -27.07
C ILE A 116 7.67 -0.09 -26.60
N SER A 117 7.08 0.88 -25.92
CA SER A 117 5.65 0.93 -25.60
C SER A 117 5.04 2.13 -26.31
N VAL A 118 4.03 1.90 -27.15
CA VAL A 118 3.39 2.93 -27.97
C VAL A 118 1.96 3.14 -27.48
N SER A 119 1.58 4.40 -27.27
CA SER A 119 0.19 4.79 -27.03
C SER A 119 -0.28 5.69 -28.17
N GLY A 120 -1.46 5.42 -28.71
CA GLY A 120 -1.94 6.09 -29.92
C GLY A 120 -3.35 5.66 -30.31
N THR A 121 -3.74 5.98 -31.53
CA THR A 121 -5.05 5.63 -32.11
C THR A 121 -4.87 4.55 -33.17
N THR A 122 -5.66 3.48 -33.08
CA THR A 122 -5.72 2.45 -34.12
C THR A 122 -6.54 2.96 -35.32
N ASN A 123 -6.00 2.82 -36.51
CA ASN A 123 -6.61 3.23 -37.77
C ASN A 123 -7.50 2.09 -38.34
N GLN A 124 -8.36 2.41 -39.31
CA GLN A 124 -9.29 1.44 -39.90
C GLN A 124 -8.59 0.30 -40.68
N ASP A 125 -7.37 0.55 -41.14
CA ASP A 125 -6.51 -0.42 -41.82
C ASP A 125 -5.72 -1.33 -40.86
N GLY A 126 -5.92 -1.17 -39.54
CA GLY A 126 -5.22 -1.92 -38.51
C GLY A 126 -3.84 -1.37 -38.12
N SER A 127 -3.37 -0.31 -38.77
CA SER A 127 -2.16 0.41 -38.36
C SER A 127 -2.41 1.27 -37.11
N LEU A 128 -1.34 1.77 -36.46
CA LEU A 128 -1.44 2.59 -35.26
C LEU A 128 -0.70 3.92 -35.43
N THR A 129 -1.41 5.03 -35.19
CA THR A 129 -0.84 6.38 -35.17
C THR A 129 -0.43 6.73 -33.75
N ALA A 130 0.88 6.84 -33.49
CA ALA A 130 1.41 7.10 -32.16
C ALA A 130 1.12 8.53 -31.67
N LYS A 131 0.69 8.66 -30.41
CA LYS A 131 0.62 9.92 -29.66
C LYS A 131 1.80 10.06 -28.69
N SER A 132 2.29 8.95 -28.16
CA SER A 132 3.50 8.89 -27.35
C SER A 132 4.20 7.55 -27.53
N ILE A 133 5.52 7.57 -27.45
CA ILE A 133 6.38 6.40 -27.49
C ILE A 133 7.29 6.45 -26.27
N GLN A 134 7.32 5.37 -25.51
CA GLN A 134 8.26 5.17 -24.41
C GLN A 134 9.23 4.06 -24.81
N VAL A 135 10.51 4.40 -24.87
CA VAL A 135 11.57 3.41 -25.05
C VAL A 135 11.84 2.72 -23.72
N ARG A 136 11.88 1.39 -23.72
CA ARG A 136 12.27 0.59 -22.55
C ARG A 136 13.72 0.16 -22.74
N TYR A 137 14.54 0.40 -21.71
CA TYR A 137 15.93 -0.04 -21.62
C TYR A 137 16.02 -1.50 -21.21
#